data_AF-A0A7G8BY68-F1
#
_entry.id   AF-A0A7G8BY68-F1
#
_cell.length_a   1.000
_cell.length_b   1.000
_cell.length_c   1.000
_cell.angle_alpha   90.00
_cell.angle_beta   90.00
_cell.angle_gamma   90.00
#
_symmetry.space_group_name_H-M   'P 1'
#
loop_
_entity.id
_entity.type
_entity.pdbx_description
1 polymer ?
#
loop_
_entity_poly.entity_id
_entity_poly.type
_entity_poly.pdbx_seq_one_letter_code
_entity_poly.pdbx_strand_id
1 'polypeptide(L)' 'MEAIKDSTKEHLHDIMTAKEVAEYLRMSHKTVINRAIRGELPGKQIGSLWRFSRKSIEQFV' A
#
# COMPACT_ATOMS: atom_id res chain seq x y z
N MET A 1 -25.94 -7.45 2.19
CA MET A 1 -25.19 -8.70 2.44
C MET A 1 -23.87 -8.58 1.70
N GLU A 2 -22.90 -7.89 2.29
CA GLU A 2 -21.59 -7.60 1.69
C GLU A 2 -20.57 -8.62 2.21
N ALA A 3 -20.60 -9.82 1.64
CA ALA A 3 -19.71 -10.91 2.05
C ALA A 3 -19.05 -11.53 0.82
N ILE A 4 -18.21 -10.74 0.13
CA ILE A 4 -17.10 -11.27 -0.68
C ILE A 4 -15.91 -10.32 -0.47
N LYS A 5 -15.26 -10.41 0.68
CA LYS A 5 -13.95 -9.78 0.91
C LYS A 5 -12.93 -10.90 1.08
N ASP A 6 -11.99 -10.94 0.14
CA ASP A 6 -10.60 -11.34 0.36
C ASP A 6 -10.17 -12.82 0.29
N SER A 7 -10.94 -13.73 -0.31
CA SER A 7 -10.52 -15.16 -0.38
C SER A 7 -9.54 -15.56 -1.50
N THR A 8 -8.96 -14.64 -2.27
CA THR A 8 -7.92 -14.99 -3.26
C THR A 8 -6.88 -13.88 -3.45
N LYS A 9 -5.96 -13.70 -2.50
CA LYS A 9 -4.66 -13.06 -2.80
C LYS A 9 -3.54 -14.07 -2.60
N GLU A 10 -3.50 -15.04 -3.51
CA GLU A 10 -2.39 -15.98 -3.64
C GLU A 10 -1.10 -15.21 -4.00
N HIS A 11 -0.04 -15.55 -3.27
CA HIS A 11 1.24 -14.87 -3.19
C HIS A 11 2.07 -14.94 -4.48
N LEU A 12 1.97 -13.95 -5.37
CA LEU A 12 3.00 -13.84 -6.42
C LEU A 12 3.69 -12.48 -6.52
N HIS A 13 3.09 -11.37 -6.07
CA HIS A 13 3.82 -10.09 -5.98
C HIS A 13 3.27 -9.26 -4.82
N ASP A 14 4.09 -9.06 -3.78
CA ASP A 14 3.74 -8.37 -2.53
C ASP A 14 3.64 -6.84 -2.74
N ILE A 15 2.73 -6.43 -3.62
CA ILE A 15 2.52 -5.06 -4.04
C ILE A 15 1.16 -4.58 -3.52
N MET A 16 1.21 -3.53 -2.71
CA MET A 16 0.07 -2.88 -2.09
C MET A 16 -0.24 -1.55 -2.77
N THR A 17 -1.51 -1.17 -2.74
CA THR A 17 -1.97 0.18 -3.06
C THR A 17 -1.76 1.14 -1.90
N ALA A 18 -1.84 2.45 -2.15
CA ALA A 18 -1.83 3.46 -1.09
C ALA A 18 -2.94 3.23 -0.04
N LYS A 19 -4.11 2.73 -0.46
CA LYS A 19 -5.22 2.39 0.44
C LYS A 19 -4.86 1.20 1.33
N GLU A 20 -4.33 0.12 0.77
CA GLU A 20 -3.90 -1.05 1.53
C GLU A 20 -2.77 -0.69 2.51
N VAL A 21 -1.82 0.18 2.11
CA VAL A 21 -0.78 0.69 3.02
C VAL A 21 -1.37 1.54 4.13
N ALA A 22 -2.39 2.35 3.84
CA ALA A 22 -3.08 3.15 4.84
C ALA A 22 -3.78 2.27 5.89
N GLU A 23 -4.45 1.21 5.46
CA GLU A 23 -5.06 0.22 6.37
C GLU A 23 -3.99 -0.55 7.16
N TYR A 24 -2.89 -0.92 6.52
CA TYR A 24 -1.78 -1.64 7.14
C TYR A 24 -1.06 -0.83 8.22
N LEU A 25 -0.70 0.42 7.92
CA LEU A 25 -0.03 1.32 8.87
C LEU A 25 -1.00 2.03 9.83
N ARG A 26 -2.31 1.78 9.70
CA ARG A 26 -3.39 2.50 10.41
C ARG A 26 -3.26 4.03 10.27
N MET A 27 -2.97 4.49 9.07
CA MET A 27 -2.82 5.90 8.73
C MET A 27 -3.92 6.35 7.76
N SER A 28 -4.09 7.67 7.60
CA SER A 28 -4.98 8.17 6.55
C SER A 28 -4.38 7.96 5.16
N HIS A 29 -5.23 7.66 4.17
CA HIS A 29 -4.81 7.51 2.76
C HIS A 29 -4.05 8.74 2.25
N LYS A 30 -4.51 9.94 2.63
CA LYS A 30 -3.85 11.22 2.30
C LYS A 30 -2.44 11.29 2.88
N THR A 31 -2.27 10.84 4.13
CA THR A 31 -0.95 10.81 4.78
C THR A 31 -0.01 9.85 4.05
N VAL A 32 -0.47 8.66 3.69
CA VAL A 32 0.34 7.69 2.92
C VAL A 32 0.79 8.28 1.59
N ILE A 33 -0.11 8.90 0.83
CA ILE A 33 0.23 9.56 -0.44
C ILE A 33 1.26 10.68 -0.22
N ASN A 34 1.04 11.55 0.77
CA ASN A 34 1.96 12.63 1.07
C ASN A 34 3.35 12.11 1.44
N ARG A 35 3.43 11.06 2.27
CA ARG A 35 4.71 10.44 2.65
C ARG A 35 5.38 9.77 1.45
N ALA A 36 4.62 9.13 0.56
CA ALA A 36 5.13 8.54 -0.67
C ALA A 36 5.71 9.59 -1.63
N ILE A 37 5.00 10.73 -1.81
CA ILE A 37 5.49 11.87 -2.61
C ILE A 37 6.77 12.46 -2.00
N ARG A 38 6.84 12.54 -0.66
CA ARG A 38 8.03 13.02 0.06
C ARG A 38 9.20 12.02 0.05
N GLY A 39 9.02 10.81 -0.48
CA GLY A 39 10.02 9.75 -0.44
C GLY A 39 10.21 9.10 0.93
N GLU A 40 9.30 9.36 1.88
CA GLU A 40 9.30 8.76 3.21
C GLU A 40 8.61 7.41 3.26
N LEU A 41 7.90 6.99 2.21
CA LEU A 41 7.41 5.63 2.10
C LEU A 41 7.96 5.03 0.81
N PRO A 42 8.54 3.82 0.85
CA PRO A 42 9.06 3.14 -0.33
C PRO A 42 7.91 2.69 -1.24
N GLY A 43 7.43 3.65 -2.04
CA GLY A 43 6.40 3.49 -3.05
C GLY A 43 6.86 4.05 -4.37
N LYS A 44 6.39 3.45 -5.46
CA LYS A 44 6.62 3.92 -6.82
C LYS A 44 5.30 4.31 -7.45
N GLN A 45 5.26 5.52 -8.01
CA GLN A 45 4.15 5.94 -8.84
C GLN A 45 4.31 5.31 -10.24
N ILE A 46 3.30 4.57 -10.68
CA ILE A 46 3.23 3.95 -12.00
C ILE A 46 1.95 4.46 -12.66
N GLY A 47 2.11 5.41 -13.58
CA GLY A 47 0.99 6.16 -14.14
C GLY A 47 0.29 7.01 -13.07
N SER A 48 -1.01 6.81 -12.89
CA SER A 48 -1.83 7.48 -11.87
C SER A 48 -1.91 6.73 -10.54
N LEU A 49 -1.30 5.54 -10.43
CA LEU A 49 -1.42 4.67 -9.27
C LEU A 49 -0.12 4.56 -8.51
N TRP A 50 -0.22 4.51 -7.19
CA TRP A 50 0.89 4.20 -6.30
C TRP A 50 0.97 2.70 -6.02
N ARG A 51 2.19 2.16 -6.12
CA ARG A 51 2.52 0.77 -5.82
C ARG A 51 3.59 0.73 -4.74
N PHE A 52 3.33 0.01 -3.67
CA PHE A 52 4.23 -0.15 -2.53
C PHE A 52 4.60 -1.60 -2.41
N SER A 53 5.87 -1.93 -2.24
CA SER A 53 6.22 -3.29 -1.88
C SER A 53 6.01 -3.48 -0.39
N ARG A 54 5.24 -4.51 0.01
CA ARG A 54 5.02 -4.82 1.44
C ARG A 54 6.35 -5.02 2.15
N LYS A 55 7.27 -5.80 1.58
CA LYS A 55 8.61 -6.01 2.14
C LYS A 55 9.34 -4.70 2.41
N SER A 56 9.27 -3.75 1.49
CA SER A 56 9.91 -2.45 1.69
C SER A 56 9.22 -1.63 2.77
N ILE A 57 7.89 -1.69 2.87
CA ILE A 57 7.14 -1.03 3.95
C ILE A 57 7.47 -1.65 5.31
N GLU A 58 7.55 -2.98 5.41
CA GLU A 58 7.94 -3.72 6.62
C GLU A 58 9.38 -3.43 7.06
N GLN A 59 10.30 -3.22 6.11
CA GLN A 59 11.69 -2.85 6.44
C GLN A 59 11.85 -1.38 6.84
N PHE A 60 10.85 -0.53 6.54
CA PHE A 60 10.92 0.91 6.76
C PHE A 60 10.32 1.34 8.10
N VAL A 61 9.35 0.59 8.63
CA VAL A 61 8.73 0.85 9.94
C VAL A 61 9.57 0.27 11.07
#